data_AF-A0A4Y2WZS3-F1
#
_entry.id   AF-A0A4Y2WZS3-F1
#
_cell.length_a   1.000
_cell.length_b   1.000
_cell.length_c   1.000
_cell.angle_alpha   90.00
_cell.angle_beta   90.00
_cell.angle_gamma   90.00
#
_symmetry.space_group_name_H-M   'P 1'
#
loop_
_entity.id
_entity.type
_entity.pdbx_description
1 polymer ?
#
loop_
_entity_poly.entity_id
_entity_poly.type
_entity_poly.pdbx_seq_one_letter_code
_entity_poly.pdbx_strand_id
1 'polypeptide(L)'
;MDYNSLRGIQINVNHCEAAHSGAFLVARDLGLDFIAIQDPYLIKGEPPKANFGCKVFMSEGERAITYVLNKSLNCYFKFNTMNSVVVELHFNNIIFNVFNCYFPPHDDIEQTISELQNYNFCNSFNLVVGDFNCRSRTWGYDSDNFRGRKLSEFIAASNLHICNISEYGPTFQSTIHVGFPDLTLLSIPIINYMKNWGVLDMESHSDHKYIYFNLELEDIPEADFFLKSKYGINKFSRFVKRNLGYFKNKLTNASNIIYLNNLFSELTDFIKKAAFKTLKKKPKKFAKKYSF
;
A
#
# COMPACT_ATOMS: atom_id res chain seq x y z
N MET A 1 -0.83 11.56 -22.26
CA MET A 1 -1.90 10.77 -21.63
C MET A 1 -1.57 10.79 -20.16
N ASP A 2 -2.39 11.44 -19.36
CA ASP A 2 -2.13 11.51 -17.92
C ASP A 2 -2.25 10.10 -17.35
N TYR A 3 -1.18 9.63 -16.71
CA TYR A 3 -1.15 8.32 -16.06
C TYR A 3 -2.05 8.44 -14.83
N ASN A 4 -3.28 7.92 -14.91
CA ASN A 4 -4.18 7.83 -13.75
C ASN A 4 -4.01 6.52 -12.97
N SER A 5 -3.13 5.64 -13.44
CA SER A 5 -2.80 4.37 -12.80
C SER A 5 -1.29 4.23 -12.54
N LEU A 6 -0.93 3.71 -11.38
CA LEU A 6 0.41 3.21 -11.06
C LEU A 6 0.34 1.68 -10.92
N ARG A 7 0.97 0.96 -11.84
CA ARG A 7 0.93 -0.51 -11.94
C ARG A 7 2.25 -1.13 -11.55
N GLY A 8 2.20 -2.19 -10.74
CA GLY A 8 3.41 -2.89 -10.33
C GLY A 8 3.18 -4.37 -10.08
N ILE A 9 4.30 -5.08 -9.97
CA ILE A 9 4.33 -6.46 -9.50
C ILE A 9 5.27 -6.60 -8.30
N GLN A 10 4.96 -7.56 -7.45
CA GLN A 10 5.80 -8.07 -6.38
C GLN A 10 6.12 -9.54 -6.66
N ILE A 11 7.38 -9.95 -6.41
CA ILE A 11 7.78 -11.36 -6.45
C ILE A 11 9.05 -11.61 -5.62
N ASN A 12 9.08 -12.71 -4.87
CA ASN A 12 10.31 -13.32 -4.38
C ASN A 12 10.91 -14.23 -5.46
N VAL A 13 12.13 -13.94 -5.90
CA VAL A 13 12.79 -14.69 -6.98
C VAL A 13 13.70 -15.82 -6.48
N ASN A 14 13.83 -16.00 -5.17
CA ASN A 14 14.58 -17.09 -4.53
C ASN A 14 15.99 -17.27 -5.11
N HIS A 15 16.70 -16.16 -5.29
CA HIS A 15 18.01 -16.05 -5.95
C HIS A 15 18.10 -16.67 -7.36
N CYS A 16 16.98 -16.90 -8.04
CA CYS A 16 16.93 -17.54 -9.35
C CYS A 16 17.09 -16.51 -10.49
N GLU A 17 18.09 -16.72 -11.36
CA GLU A 17 18.35 -15.88 -12.53
C GLU A 17 17.16 -15.87 -13.51
N ALA A 18 16.56 -17.03 -13.74
CA ALA A 18 15.42 -17.17 -14.65
C ALA A 18 14.18 -16.43 -14.13
N ALA A 19 13.90 -16.52 -12.82
CA ALA A 19 12.78 -15.81 -12.20
C ALA A 19 12.99 -14.30 -12.20
N HIS A 20 14.21 -13.85 -11.86
CA HIS A 20 14.57 -12.44 -11.89
C HIS A 20 14.45 -11.86 -13.30
N SER A 21 15.01 -12.54 -14.31
CA SER A 21 14.94 -12.11 -15.70
C SER A 21 13.51 -12.16 -16.24
N GLY A 22 12.75 -13.19 -15.86
CA GLY A 22 11.33 -13.34 -16.18
C GLY A 22 10.49 -12.17 -15.69
N ALA A 23 10.78 -11.64 -14.49
CA ALA A 23 10.08 -10.46 -13.97
C ALA A 23 10.22 -9.23 -14.88
N PHE A 24 11.38 -9.03 -15.53
CA PHE A 24 11.55 -7.95 -16.52
C PHE A 24 10.72 -8.16 -17.78
N LEU A 25 10.61 -9.41 -18.26
CA LEU A 25 9.79 -9.75 -19.43
C LEU A 25 8.32 -9.50 -19.13
N VAL A 26 7.82 -10.02 -18.01
CA VAL A 26 6.46 -9.80 -17.53
C VAL A 26 6.16 -8.31 -17.40
N ALA A 27 7.07 -7.56 -16.78
CA ALA A 27 6.86 -6.13 -16.56
C ALA A 27 6.83 -5.33 -17.86
N ARG A 28 7.65 -5.70 -18.84
CA ARG A 28 7.60 -5.11 -20.18
C ARG A 28 6.28 -5.43 -20.87
N ASP A 29 5.87 -6.70 -20.85
CA ASP A 29 4.71 -7.19 -21.60
C ASP A 29 3.39 -6.62 -21.03
N LEU A 30 3.32 -6.42 -19.71
CA LEU A 30 2.19 -5.77 -19.04
C LEU A 30 2.29 -4.23 -18.99
N GLY A 31 3.43 -3.66 -19.40
CA GLY A 31 3.69 -2.22 -19.38
C GLY A 31 3.70 -1.62 -17.96
N LEU A 32 4.33 -2.30 -17.01
CA LEU A 32 4.34 -1.92 -15.59
C LEU A 32 5.24 -0.71 -15.31
N ASP A 33 4.92 0.01 -14.24
CA ASP A 33 5.67 1.19 -13.80
C ASP A 33 6.84 0.82 -12.89
N PHE A 34 6.68 -0.23 -12.07
CA PHE A 34 7.74 -0.71 -11.19
C PHE A 34 7.62 -2.21 -10.84
N ILE A 35 8.70 -2.78 -10.34
CA ILE A 35 8.84 -4.16 -9.87
C ILE A 35 9.43 -4.13 -8.46
N ALA A 36 8.85 -4.88 -7.53
CA ALA A 36 9.40 -5.14 -6.20
C ALA A 36 9.87 -6.59 -6.09
N ILE A 37 11.19 -6.80 -6.12
CA ILE A 37 11.82 -8.12 -6.02
C ILE A 37 12.33 -8.37 -4.59
N GLN A 38 12.07 -9.56 -4.05
CA GLN A 38 12.65 -10.09 -2.82
C GLN A 38 13.60 -11.25 -3.14
N ASP A 39 14.60 -11.46 -2.29
CA ASP A 39 15.63 -12.49 -2.44
C ASP A 39 16.30 -12.50 -3.83
N PRO A 40 16.89 -11.36 -4.25
CA PRO A 40 17.29 -11.14 -5.63
C PRO A 40 18.46 -12.05 -6.04
N TYR A 41 18.45 -12.48 -7.30
CA TYR A 41 19.67 -12.94 -7.97
C TYR A 41 20.63 -11.76 -8.21
N LEU A 42 21.92 -11.94 -7.90
CA LEU A 42 22.97 -10.93 -8.02
C LEU A 42 24.20 -11.49 -8.73
N ILE A 43 24.85 -10.65 -9.56
CA ILE A 43 26.09 -10.99 -10.25
C ILE A 43 27.21 -10.15 -9.63
N LYS A 44 28.08 -10.79 -8.83
CA LYS A 44 29.16 -10.10 -8.10
C LYS A 44 28.66 -8.96 -7.22
N GLY A 45 27.53 -9.15 -6.54
CA GLY A 45 26.88 -8.15 -5.68
C GLY A 45 26.04 -7.11 -6.42
N GLU A 46 25.99 -7.15 -7.75
CA GLU A 46 25.23 -6.18 -8.54
C GLU A 46 23.92 -6.79 -9.07
N PRO A 47 22.81 -6.03 -9.07
CA PRO A 47 21.57 -6.46 -9.68
C PRO A 47 21.68 -6.60 -11.20
N PRO A 48 20.98 -7.57 -11.80
CA PRO A 48 20.74 -7.63 -13.23
C PRO A 48 20.16 -6.31 -13.77
N LYS A 49 20.62 -5.89 -14.94
CA LYS A 49 20.15 -4.66 -15.58
C LYS A 49 19.11 -4.98 -16.64
N ALA A 50 17.99 -4.27 -16.59
CA ALA A 50 16.99 -4.32 -17.66
C ALA A 50 17.50 -3.61 -18.93
N ASN A 51 17.37 -4.26 -20.09
CA ASN A 51 17.83 -3.72 -21.38
C ASN A 51 17.09 -2.45 -21.84
N PHE A 52 15.93 -2.15 -21.25
CA PHE A 52 15.11 -0.97 -21.58
C PHE A 52 15.39 0.24 -20.64
N GLY A 53 16.28 0.07 -19.67
CA GLY A 53 16.70 1.09 -18.72
C GLY A 53 15.66 1.34 -17.62
N CYS A 54 16.11 1.33 -16.37
CA CYS A 54 15.30 1.55 -15.17
C CYS A 54 16.15 2.21 -14.07
N LYS A 55 15.48 2.78 -13.07
CA LYS A 55 16.14 3.20 -11.82
C LYS A 55 16.06 2.03 -10.84
N VAL A 56 17.15 1.75 -10.14
CA VAL A 56 17.29 0.58 -9.26
C VAL A 56 17.60 1.05 -7.85
N PHE A 57 16.88 0.50 -6.87
CA PHE A 57 17.08 0.79 -5.45
C PHE A 57 17.15 -0.55 -4.70
N MET A 58 18.14 -0.71 -3.83
CA MET A 58 18.42 -1.98 -3.14
C MET A 58 18.54 -1.79 -1.63
N SER A 59 18.15 -2.80 -0.87
CA SER A 59 18.36 -2.81 0.59
C SER A 59 19.84 -2.94 0.93
N GLU A 60 20.24 -2.55 2.15
CA GLU A 60 21.64 -2.64 2.58
C GLU A 60 22.14 -4.08 2.60
N GLY A 61 21.28 -5.03 2.98
CA GLY A 61 21.58 -6.45 3.00
C GLY A 61 21.39 -7.17 1.66
N GLU A 62 21.13 -6.44 0.57
CA GLU A 62 20.90 -7.01 -0.77
C GLU A 62 19.73 -8.01 -0.83
N ARG A 63 18.76 -7.83 0.06
CA ARG A 63 17.61 -8.72 0.31
C ARG A 63 16.36 -8.33 -0.48
N ALA A 64 16.26 -7.06 -0.90
CA ALA A 64 15.13 -6.53 -1.64
C ALA A 64 15.59 -5.48 -2.67
N ILE A 65 15.00 -5.51 -3.86
CA ILE A 65 15.30 -4.59 -4.96
C ILE A 65 14.03 -4.04 -5.59
N THR A 66 13.93 -2.73 -5.66
CA THR A 66 12.85 -2.03 -6.36
C THR A 66 13.38 -1.47 -7.68
N TYR A 67 12.78 -1.91 -8.78
CA TYR A 67 13.03 -1.37 -10.12
C TYR A 67 11.92 -0.42 -10.52
N VAL A 68 12.23 0.84 -10.80
CA VAL A 68 11.29 1.80 -11.38
C VAL A 68 11.54 1.88 -12.88
N LEU A 69 10.58 1.38 -13.65
CA LEU A 69 10.68 1.19 -15.10
C LEU A 69 10.18 2.43 -15.86
N ASN A 70 9.14 3.09 -15.32
CA ASN A 70 8.59 4.29 -15.93
C ASN A 70 9.54 5.49 -15.77
N LYS A 71 10.17 5.91 -16.87
CA LYS A 71 11.15 7.01 -16.88
C LYS A 71 10.55 8.38 -16.64
N SER A 72 9.25 8.56 -16.92
CA SER A 72 8.53 9.80 -16.61
C SER A 72 8.13 9.91 -15.14
N LEU A 73 8.18 8.80 -14.40
CA LEU A 73 7.87 8.81 -12.98
C LEU A 73 9.03 9.45 -12.19
N ASN A 74 8.68 10.52 -11.49
CA ASN A 74 9.57 11.14 -10.53
C ASN A 74 9.66 10.22 -9.31
N CYS A 75 10.87 9.71 -9.06
CA CYS A 75 11.13 8.84 -7.93
C CYS A 75 12.48 9.15 -7.29
N TYR A 76 12.52 9.00 -5.97
CA TYR A 76 13.67 9.34 -5.14
C TYR A 76 13.93 8.22 -4.14
N PHE A 77 15.20 7.92 -3.92
CA PHE A 77 15.60 7.09 -2.78
C PHE A 77 15.22 7.80 -1.49
N LYS A 78 14.52 7.09 -0.59
CA LYS A 78 14.14 7.65 0.71
C LYS A 78 15.08 7.17 1.81
N PHE A 79 15.13 5.86 2.01
CA PHE A 79 16.06 5.17 2.90
C PHE A 79 16.04 3.67 2.59
N ASN A 80 16.99 2.94 3.16
CA ASN A 80 17.00 1.50 3.20
C ASN A 80 17.38 1.00 4.60
N THR A 81 17.18 -0.28 4.81
CA THR A 81 17.59 -1.03 6.01
C THR A 81 18.26 -2.32 5.52
N MET A 82 18.65 -3.20 6.45
CA MET A 82 19.14 -4.53 6.09
C MET A 82 18.14 -5.28 5.19
N ASN A 83 16.86 -5.25 5.57
CA ASN A 83 15.81 -6.06 4.98
C ASN A 83 14.89 -5.33 4.00
N SER A 84 14.99 -4.01 3.91
CA SER A 84 14.01 -3.22 3.15
C SER A 84 14.65 -2.09 2.35
N VAL A 85 14.01 -1.72 1.25
CA VAL A 85 14.32 -0.49 0.51
C VAL A 85 13.06 0.33 0.29
N VAL A 86 13.17 1.64 0.51
CA VAL A 86 12.05 2.57 0.42
C VAL A 86 12.30 3.61 -0.66
N VAL A 87 11.39 3.64 -1.63
CA VAL A 87 11.41 4.56 -2.76
C VAL A 87 10.21 5.48 -2.68
N GLU A 88 10.45 6.78 -2.75
CA GLU A 88 9.40 7.78 -2.83
C GLU A 88 9.01 7.98 -4.30
N LEU A 89 7.74 7.81 -4.64
CA LEU A 89 7.17 8.01 -5.97
C LEU A 89 6.22 9.21 -5.96
N HIS A 90 6.40 10.14 -6.91
CA HIS A 90 5.54 11.30 -7.06
C HIS A 90 4.59 11.05 -8.23
N PHE A 91 3.29 10.94 -7.92
CA PHE A 91 2.25 10.51 -8.85
C PHE A 91 0.97 11.32 -8.63
N ASN A 92 0.49 12.06 -9.65
CA ASN A 92 -0.70 12.94 -9.60
C ASN A 92 -0.83 13.81 -8.33
N ASN A 93 0.24 14.57 -8.00
CA ASN A 93 0.36 15.41 -6.80
C ASN A 93 0.30 14.65 -5.46
N ILE A 94 0.36 13.33 -5.50
CA ILE A 94 0.44 12.46 -4.34
C ILE A 94 1.86 11.89 -4.25
N ILE A 95 2.38 11.84 -3.02
CA ILE A 95 3.67 11.22 -2.73
C ILE A 95 3.39 9.86 -2.11
N PHE A 96 3.77 8.79 -2.82
CA PHE A 96 3.73 7.42 -2.35
C PHE A 96 5.10 6.97 -1.87
N ASN A 97 5.14 6.19 -0.79
CA ASN A 97 6.34 5.51 -0.35
C ASN A 97 6.15 4.03 -0.64
N VAL A 98 6.97 3.48 -1.52
CA VAL A 98 6.99 2.05 -1.81
C VAL A 98 8.07 1.41 -0.96
N PHE A 99 7.64 0.61 0.00
CA PHE A 99 8.48 -0.23 0.82
C PHE A 99 8.53 -1.60 0.17
N ASN A 100 9.74 -2.04 -0.18
CA ASN A 100 9.97 -3.41 -0.60
C ASN A 100 10.77 -4.12 0.49
N CYS A 101 10.17 -5.13 1.10
CA CYS A 101 10.67 -5.81 2.29
C CYS A 101 10.92 -7.30 2.02
N TYR A 102 11.99 -7.85 2.57
CA TYR A 102 12.18 -9.29 2.69
C TYR A 102 12.54 -9.63 4.12
N PHE A 103 11.67 -10.37 4.82
CA PHE A 103 11.91 -10.78 6.20
C PHE A 103 12.30 -12.25 6.18
N PRO A 104 13.58 -12.60 6.38
CA PRO A 104 14.02 -13.98 6.32
C PRO A 104 13.27 -14.85 7.35
N PRO A 105 13.01 -16.13 7.01
CA PRO A 105 12.20 -17.00 7.85
C PRO A 105 12.85 -17.32 9.20
N HIS A 106 14.18 -17.23 9.30
CA HIS A 106 14.97 -17.61 10.47
C HIS A 106 15.48 -16.43 11.29
N ASP A 107 15.38 -15.20 10.78
CA ASP A 107 15.78 -14.00 11.50
C ASP A 107 14.75 -13.67 12.59
N ASP A 108 15.16 -12.94 13.63
CA ASP A 108 14.26 -12.48 14.68
C ASP A 108 13.27 -11.44 14.13
N ILE A 109 11.99 -11.80 14.10
CA ILE A 109 10.90 -10.95 13.59
C ILE A 109 10.79 -9.62 14.32
N GLU A 110 11.09 -9.56 15.62
CA GLU A 110 10.99 -8.31 16.38
C GLU A 110 12.10 -7.34 15.96
N GLN A 111 13.30 -7.85 15.68
CA GLN A 111 14.40 -7.07 15.13
C GLN A 111 14.06 -6.58 13.71
N THR A 112 13.56 -7.46 12.84
CA THR A 112 13.21 -7.07 11.47
C THR A 112 12.09 -6.02 11.44
N ILE A 113 11.07 -6.14 12.30
CA ILE A 113 10.03 -5.12 12.44
C ILE A 113 10.62 -3.81 12.98
N SER A 114 11.57 -3.87 13.92
CA SER A 114 12.19 -2.67 14.52
C SER A 114 12.91 -1.78 13.50
N GLU A 115 13.41 -2.34 12.39
CA GLU A 115 13.98 -1.58 11.28
C GLU A 115 12.99 -0.56 10.69
N LEU A 116 11.69 -0.87 10.75
CA LEU A 116 10.61 -0.03 10.21
C LEU A 116 9.88 0.79 11.28
N GLN A 117 10.08 0.50 12.58
CA GLN A 117 9.32 1.12 13.68
C GLN A 117 9.51 2.64 13.79
N ASN A 118 10.69 3.15 13.40
CA ASN A 118 10.96 4.59 13.44
C ASN A 118 10.24 5.36 12.33
N TYR A 119 9.68 4.66 11.33
CA TYR A 119 8.94 5.29 10.26
C TYR A 119 7.49 5.59 10.68
N ASN A 120 7.05 6.83 10.47
CA ASN A 120 5.67 7.22 10.76
C ASN A 120 4.75 6.90 9.57
N PHE A 121 4.16 5.70 9.59
CA PHE A 121 3.19 5.24 8.58
C PHE A 121 1.88 6.05 8.57
N CYS A 122 1.50 6.69 9.69
CA CYS A 122 0.19 7.35 9.83
C CYS A 122 0.08 8.67 9.07
N ASN A 123 1.20 9.34 8.77
CA ASN A 123 1.23 10.67 8.14
C ASN A 123 1.71 10.63 6.69
N SER A 124 1.64 9.48 6.04
CA SER A 124 2.14 9.25 4.69
C SER A 124 1.28 8.24 3.95
N PHE A 125 1.39 8.22 2.62
CA PHE A 125 0.79 7.19 1.79
C PHE A 125 1.83 6.13 1.48
N ASN A 126 1.58 4.91 1.94
CA ASN A 126 2.55 3.84 1.89
C ASN A 126 1.94 2.62 1.21
N LEU A 127 2.70 2.04 0.29
CA LEU A 127 2.53 0.72 -0.25
C LEU A 127 3.69 -0.12 0.30
N VAL A 128 3.38 -1.13 1.11
CA VAL A 128 4.37 -2.05 1.66
C VAL A 128 4.16 -3.41 1.03
N VAL A 129 5.16 -3.85 0.29
CA VAL A 129 5.17 -5.10 -0.45
C VAL A 129 6.35 -5.93 0.01
N GLY A 130 6.19 -7.24 0.09
CA GLY A 130 7.29 -8.10 0.48
C GLY A 130 6.90 -9.51 0.85
N ASP A 131 7.92 -10.34 0.97
CA ASP A 131 7.85 -11.66 1.59
C ASP A 131 8.21 -11.51 3.06
N PHE A 132 7.23 -11.77 3.93
CA PHE A 132 7.37 -11.60 5.36
C PHE A 132 7.71 -12.89 6.10
N ASN A 133 7.57 -14.05 5.44
CA ASN A 133 7.67 -15.37 6.06
C ASN A 133 6.84 -15.50 7.36
N CYS A 134 5.62 -14.96 7.33
CA CYS A 134 4.70 -14.90 8.47
C CYS A 134 3.41 -15.67 8.18
N ARG A 135 2.92 -16.45 9.15
CA ARG A 135 1.67 -17.21 9.01
C ARG A 135 0.58 -16.60 9.86
N SER A 136 -0.51 -16.15 9.24
CA SER A 136 -1.74 -15.77 9.93
C SER A 136 -2.99 -16.18 9.17
N ARG A 137 -4.05 -16.49 9.93
CA ARG A 137 -5.41 -16.65 9.44
C ARG A 137 -5.93 -15.45 8.67
N THR A 138 -5.45 -14.25 9.02
CA THR A 138 -5.89 -12.99 8.42
C THR A 138 -5.60 -12.93 6.91
N TRP A 139 -4.58 -13.64 6.42
CA TRP A 139 -4.17 -13.63 5.01
C TRP A 139 -4.07 -15.03 4.40
N GLY A 140 -4.76 -16.02 4.96
CA GLY A 140 -5.02 -17.30 4.28
C GLY A 140 -4.43 -18.56 4.91
N TYR A 141 -3.78 -18.50 6.08
CA TYR A 141 -3.32 -19.71 6.78
C TYR A 141 -4.38 -20.30 7.72
N ASP A 142 -4.25 -21.58 8.08
CA ASP A 142 -5.16 -22.22 9.06
C ASP A 142 -4.88 -21.84 10.52
N SER A 143 -3.72 -21.23 10.79
CA SER A 143 -3.29 -20.84 12.13
C SER A 143 -2.27 -19.70 12.11
N ASP A 144 -2.18 -18.99 13.22
CA ASP A 144 -1.19 -17.95 13.44
C ASP A 144 0.09 -18.52 14.08
N ASN A 145 1.25 -18.25 13.49
CA ASN A 145 2.53 -18.48 14.15
C ASN A 145 2.98 -17.24 14.95
N PHE A 146 4.06 -17.36 15.72
CA PHE A 146 4.59 -16.23 16.52
C PHE A 146 4.90 -15.00 15.65
N ARG A 147 5.55 -15.23 14.50
CA ARG A 147 5.90 -14.16 13.54
C ARG A 147 4.66 -13.46 12.98
N GLY A 148 3.63 -14.22 12.62
CA GLY A 148 2.36 -13.70 12.13
C GLY A 148 1.61 -12.86 13.14
N ARG A 149 1.64 -13.23 14.43
CA ARG A 149 1.08 -12.39 15.50
C ARG A 149 1.82 -11.05 15.62
N LYS A 150 3.15 -11.09 15.64
CA LYS A 150 3.99 -9.87 15.71
C LYS A 150 3.80 -8.96 14.50
N LEU A 151 3.73 -9.53 13.30
CA LEU A 151 3.44 -8.78 12.10
C LEU A 151 2.03 -8.18 12.13
N SER A 152 1.03 -8.93 12.61
CA SER A 152 -0.35 -8.43 12.75
C SER A 152 -0.44 -7.24 13.71
N GLU A 153 0.27 -7.31 14.85
CA GLU A 153 0.40 -6.18 15.80
C GLU A 153 1.02 -4.96 15.12
N PHE A 154 2.10 -5.14 14.36
CA PHE A 154 2.76 -4.07 13.60
C PHE A 154 1.85 -3.44 12.54
N ILE A 155 1.13 -4.26 11.76
CA ILE A 155 0.18 -3.80 10.72
C ILE A 155 -0.90 -2.93 11.35
N ALA A 156 -1.48 -3.39 12.47
CA ALA A 156 -2.52 -2.67 13.19
C ALA A 156 -1.98 -1.34 13.77
N ALA A 157 -0.81 -1.37 14.41
CA ALA A 157 -0.18 -0.18 15.00
C ALA A 157 0.22 0.86 13.92
N SER A 158 0.55 0.39 12.72
CA SER A 158 0.99 1.24 11.59
C SER A 158 -0.18 1.73 10.72
N ASN A 159 -1.43 1.42 11.08
CA ASN A 159 -2.62 1.79 10.32
C ASN A 159 -2.56 1.37 8.84
N LEU A 160 -2.04 0.15 8.61
CA LEU A 160 -1.95 -0.48 7.31
C LEU A 160 -3.10 -1.48 7.13
N HIS A 161 -3.56 -1.61 5.89
CA HIS A 161 -4.58 -2.54 5.47
C HIS A 161 -3.94 -3.66 4.65
N ILE A 162 -4.34 -4.91 4.91
CA ILE A 162 -3.91 -6.08 4.14
C ILE A 162 -4.75 -6.13 2.86
N CYS A 163 -4.11 -6.03 1.69
CA CYS A 163 -4.79 -6.09 0.40
C CYS A 163 -4.98 -7.54 -0.10
N ASN A 164 -4.31 -8.50 0.52
CA ASN A 164 -4.37 -9.91 0.09
C ASN A 164 -5.80 -10.46 0.20
N ILE A 165 -6.22 -11.16 -0.86
CA ILE A 165 -7.47 -11.91 -0.95
C ILE A 165 -7.10 -13.39 -1.07
N SER A 166 -7.25 -14.15 0.02
CA SER A 166 -6.83 -15.56 0.09
C SER A 166 -7.48 -16.45 -0.97
N GLU A 167 -8.70 -16.11 -1.37
CA GLU A 167 -9.50 -16.81 -2.38
C GLU A 167 -8.89 -16.71 -3.79
N TYR A 168 -7.97 -15.76 -4.02
CA TYR A 168 -7.27 -15.61 -5.30
C TYR A 168 -6.05 -16.54 -5.42
N GLY A 169 -5.83 -17.38 -4.41
CA GLY A 169 -4.84 -18.45 -4.42
C GLY A 169 -3.58 -18.14 -3.62
N PRO A 170 -2.74 -19.16 -3.40
CA PRO A 170 -1.50 -19.03 -2.65
C PRO A 170 -0.46 -18.21 -3.40
N THR A 171 0.35 -17.46 -2.66
CA THR A 171 1.47 -16.69 -3.22
C THR A 171 2.75 -17.53 -3.32
N PHE A 172 2.81 -18.64 -2.59
CA PHE A 172 3.91 -19.60 -2.59
C PHE A 172 3.38 -21.01 -2.81
N GLN A 173 4.00 -21.75 -3.73
CA GLN A 173 3.66 -23.12 -4.03
C GLN A 173 4.90 -23.88 -4.52
N SER A 174 5.35 -24.83 -3.70
CA SER A 174 6.35 -25.83 -4.08
C SER A 174 5.71 -27.22 -4.19
N THR A 175 6.52 -28.24 -4.46
CA THR A 175 6.06 -29.65 -4.53
C THR A 175 5.49 -30.17 -3.21
N ILE A 176 5.85 -29.56 -2.08
CA ILE A 176 5.54 -30.04 -0.73
C ILE A 176 4.83 -29.01 0.15
N HIS A 177 4.88 -27.73 -0.18
CA HIS A 177 4.34 -26.67 0.66
C HIS A 177 3.55 -25.65 -0.16
N VAL A 178 2.44 -25.18 0.40
CA VAL A 178 1.60 -24.11 -0.14
C VAL A 178 1.43 -23.05 0.94
N GLY A 179 1.49 -21.77 0.57
CA GLY A 179 1.41 -20.70 1.55
C GLY A 179 1.13 -19.32 0.97
N PHE A 180 1.05 -18.36 1.89
CA PHE A 180 0.77 -16.95 1.66
C PHE A 180 1.81 -16.06 2.40
N PRO A 181 3.13 -16.29 2.24
CA PRO A 181 4.14 -15.52 2.97
C PRO A 181 4.29 -14.08 2.44
N ASP A 182 3.84 -13.85 1.20
CA ASP A 182 3.93 -12.57 0.50
C ASP A 182 2.71 -11.69 0.79
N LEU A 183 2.92 -10.47 1.27
CA LEU A 183 1.84 -9.53 1.55
C LEU A 183 1.99 -8.22 0.78
N THR A 184 0.84 -7.69 0.38
CA THR A 184 0.67 -6.32 -0.09
C THR A 184 -0.14 -5.57 0.96
N LEU A 185 0.45 -4.54 1.56
CA LEU A 185 -0.16 -3.69 2.56
C LEU A 185 -0.26 -2.26 2.04
N LEU A 186 -1.34 -1.58 2.40
CA LEU A 186 -1.59 -0.23 1.93
C LEU A 186 -2.10 0.66 3.06
N SER A 187 -1.69 1.93 3.09
CA SER A 187 -2.24 2.88 4.06
C SER A 187 -3.76 3.04 3.89
N ILE A 188 -4.50 2.97 5.00
CA ILE A 188 -5.97 3.02 5.01
C ILE A 188 -6.58 4.16 4.16
N PRO A 189 -6.05 5.41 4.16
CA PRO A 189 -6.65 6.50 3.39
C PRO A 189 -6.70 6.29 1.86
N ILE A 190 -5.90 5.37 1.33
CA ILE A 190 -5.75 5.15 -0.12
C ILE A 190 -6.21 3.76 -0.57
N ILE A 191 -6.86 2.98 0.31
CA ILE A 191 -7.32 1.61 -0.01
C ILE A 191 -8.26 1.55 -1.21
N ASN A 192 -9.09 2.57 -1.41
CA ASN A 192 -10.05 2.61 -2.51
C ASN A 192 -9.39 2.79 -3.88
N TYR A 193 -8.13 3.21 -3.92
CA TYR A 193 -7.34 3.32 -5.15
C TYR A 193 -6.74 1.99 -5.57
N MET A 194 -6.68 0.99 -4.68
CA MET A 194 -6.26 -0.36 -5.04
C MET A 194 -7.32 -1.01 -5.92
N LYS A 195 -6.99 -1.23 -7.19
CA LYS A 195 -7.80 -1.94 -8.17
C LYS A 195 -7.04 -3.16 -8.65
N ASN A 196 -7.77 -4.20 -9.05
CA ASN A 196 -7.22 -5.39 -9.71
C ASN A 196 -6.02 -6.01 -8.98
N TRP A 197 -6.05 -6.06 -7.65
CA TRP A 197 -5.06 -6.82 -6.88
C TRP A 197 -5.27 -8.32 -7.14
N GLY A 198 -4.19 -9.08 -7.35
CA GLY A 198 -4.32 -10.53 -7.46
C GLY A 198 -2.99 -11.24 -7.69
N VAL A 199 -3.02 -12.55 -7.45
CA VAL A 199 -1.93 -13.46 -7.81
C VAL A 199 -2.07 -13.81 -9.28
N LEU A 200 -1.03 -13.58 -10.08
CA LEU A 200 -1.06 -13.89 -11.50
C LEU A 200 -0.86 -15.39 -11.71
N ASP A 201 -1.69 -15.96 -12.58
CA ASP A 201 -1.55 -17.34 -13.05
C ASP A 201 -0.57 -17.39 -14.24
N MET A 202 0.70 -17.13 -13.93
CA MET A 202 1.80 -17.16 -14.90
C MET A 202 3.01 -17.83 -14.28
N GLU A 203 3.75 -18.58 -15.09
CA GLU A 203 5.01 -19.20 -14.69
C GLU A 203 6.04 -18.13 -14.31
N SER A 204 6.57 -18.25 -13.09
CA SER A 204 7.55 -17.31 -12.54
C SER A 204 8.96 -17.88 -12.46
N HIS A 205 9.16 -19.17 -12.69
CA HIS A 205 10.42 -19.88 -12.46
C HIS A 205 10.94 -19.79 -11.00
N SER A 206 10.04 -19.44 -10.08
CA SER A 206 10.22 -19.44 -8.62
C SER A 206 9.07 -20.24 -8.01
N ASP A 207 9.25 -20.77 -6.80
CA ASP A 207 8.14 -21.33 -6.03
C ASP A 207 7.15 -20.23 -5.59
N HIS A 208 7.55 -18.94 -5.67
CA HIS A 208 6.66 -17.80 -5.46
C HIS A 208 6.00 -17.34 -6.76
N LYS A 209 4.76 -16.89 -6.65
CA LYS A 209 3.96 -16.35 -7.76
C LYS A 209 4.06 -14.84 -7.82
N TYR A 210 3.86 -14.29 -9.01
CA TYR A 210 3.72 -12.84 -9.17
C TYR A 210 2.45 -12.34 -8.49
N ILE A 211 2.58 -11.29 -7.68
CA ILE A 211 1.43 -10.52 -7.20
C ILE A 211 1.36 -9.25 -8.01
N TYR A 212 0.24 -9.02 -8.67
CA TYR A 212 -0.04 -7.81 -9.42
C TYR A 212 -0.93 -6.88 -8.60
N PHE A 213 -0.70 -5.58 -8.74
CA PHE A 213 -1.56 -4.56 -8.18
C PHE A 213 -1.56 -3.30 -9.04
N ASN A 214 -2.68 -2.57 -9.00
CA ASN A 214 -2.88 -1.35 -9.75
C ASN A 214 -3.48 -0.28 -8.83
N LEU A 215 -2.78 0.83 -8.67
CA LEU A 215 -3.27 1.99 -7.93
C LEU A 215 -3.86 2.99 -8.91
N GLU A 216 -5.17 2.98 -9.04
CA GLU A 216 -5.91 3.95 -9.85
C GLU A 216 -6.34 5.12 -8.97
N LEU A 217 -5.71 6.26 -9.23
CA LEU A 217 -6.21 7.52 -8.72
C LEU A 217 -7.38 7.90 -9.61
N GLU A 218 -8.59 7.56 -9.16
CA GLU A 218 -9.79 8.17 -9.70
C GLU A 218 -9.59 9.68 -9.60
N ASP A 219 -9.84 10.39 -10.71
CA ASP A 219 -10.10 11.82 -10.67
C ASP A 219 -11.36 11.99 -9.81
N ILE A 220 -11.20 12.00 -8.49
CA ILE A 220 -12.20 12.58 -7.60
C ILE A 220 -12.31 13.98 -8.19
N PRO A 221 -13.46 14.37 -8.81
CA PRO A 221 -13.58 15.67 -9.43
C PRO A 221 -13.14 16.63 -8.36
N GLU A 222 -11.98 17.24 -8.62
CA GLU A 222 -11.21 17.89 -7.58
C GLU A 222 -12.20 18.87 -6.99
N ALA A 223 -12.62 18.69 -5.72
CA ALA A 223 -13.58 19.62 -5.18
C ALA A 223 -12.91 20.97 -5.38
N ASP A 224 -13.48 21.83 -6.23
CA ASP A 224 -12.85 23.06 -6.74
C ASP A 224 -12.55 24.05 -5.60
N PHE A 225 -12.78 23.62 -4.36
CA PHE A 225 -12.64 24.32 -3.12
C PHE A 225 -12.14 23.40 -2.01
N PHE A 226 -11.50 24.00 -1.01
CA PHE A 226 -11.27 23.38 0.28
C PHE A 226 -12.13 24.04 1.36
N LEU A 227 -12.52 23.27 2.38
CA LEU A 227 -13.28 23.78 3.52
C LEU A 227 -12.34 24.50 4.48
N LYS A 228 -12.64 25.76 4.79
CA LYS A 228 -11.90 26.55 5.76
C LYS A 228 -12.42 26.28 7.17
N SER A 229 -11.85 25.29 7.86
CA SER A 229 -12.24 24.88 9.22
C SER A 229 -12.29 26.04 10.22
N LYS A 230 -11.34 27.00 10.17
CA LYS A 230 -11.34 28.21 11.02
C LYS A 230 -12.51 29.17 10.74
N TYR A 231 -13.07 29.15 9.53
CA TYR A 231 -14.09 30.08 9.08
C TYR A 231 -15.44 29.36 8.89
N GLY A 232 -16.28 29.45 9.91
CA GLY A 232 -17.57 28.75 9.95
C GLY A 232 -17.69 27.73 11.07
N ILE A 233 -16.62 27.52 11.86
CA ILE A 233 -16.63 26.56 12.99
C ILE A 233 -17.78 26.81 13.97
N ASN A 234 -18.10 28.07 14.29
CA ASN A 234 -19.21 28.39 15.18
C ASN A 234 -20.58 27.97 14.59
N LYS A 235 -20.74 28.09 13.27
CA LYS A 235 -21.94 27.69 12.55
C LYS A 235 -22.02 26.16 12.44
N PHE A 236 -20.89 25.51 12.16
CA PHE A 236 -20.74 24.06 12.18
C PHE A 236 -21.08 23.47 13.55
N SER A 237 -20.41 23.94 14.61
CA SER A 237 -20.64 23.48 15.98
C SER A 237 -22.09 23.67 16.41
N ARG A 238 -22.74 24.80 16.06
CA ARG A 238 -24.16 25.02 16.35
C ARG A 238 -25.06 24.05 15.57
N PHE A 239 -24.75 23.78 14.31
CA PHE A 239 -25.49 22.85 13.47
C PHE A 239 -25.38 21.41 13.98
N VAL A 240 -24.16 20.97 14.35
CA VAL A 240 -23.93 19.66 14.95
C VAL A 240 -24.66 19.55 16.29
N LYS A 241 -24.49 20.53 17.19
CA LYS A 241 -25.15 20.53 18.51
C LYS A 241 -26.67 20.36 18.43
N ARG A 242 -27.33 20.99 17.46
CA ARG A 242 -28.78 20.86 17.26
C ARG A 242 -29.23 19.45 16.89
N ASN A 243 -28.36 18.63 16.31
CA ASN A 243 -28.69 17.28 15.82
C ASN A 243 -28.08 16.18 16.69
N LEU A 244 -27.25 16.51 17.69
CA LEU A 244 -26.62 15.52 18.58
C LEU A 244 -27.65 14.68 19.36
N GLY A 245 -28.83 15.24 19.66
CA GLY A 245 -29.89 14.49 20.35
C GLY A 245 -30.34 13.23 19.60
N TYR A 246 -30.41 13.29 18.26
CA TYR A 246 -30.73 12.14 17.42
C TYR A 246 -29.71 11.00 17.58
N PHE A 247 -28.43 11.33 17.46
CA PHE A 247 -27.34 10.35 17.57
C PHE A 247 -27.20 9.79 18.99
N LYS A 248 -27.42 10.63 20.02
CA LYS A 248 -27.43 10.18 21.41
C LYS A 248 -28.53 9.13 21.65
N ASN A 249 -29.73 9.37 21.13
CA ASN A 249 -30.85 8.43 21.25
C ASN A 249 -30.62 7.14 20.46
N LYS A 250 -30.00 7.20 19.28
CA LYS A 250 -29.61 5.99 18.55
C LYS A 250 -28.54 5.20 19.29
N LEU A 251 -27.56 5.88 19.88
CA LEU A 251 -26.50 5.23 20.66
C LEU A 251 -27.07 4.48 21.87
N THR A 252 -28.02 5.09 22.61
CA THR A 252 -28.66 4.42 23.75
C THR A 252 -29.48 3.20 23.35
N ASN A 253 -29.98 3.17 22.11
CA ASN A 253 -30.79 2.07 21.58
C ASN A 253 -29.97 1.02 20.82
N ALA A 254 -28.66 1.22 20.65
CA ALA A 254 -27.81 0.27 19.94
C ALA A 254 -27.53 -0.94 20.84
N SER A 255 -28.10 -2.09 20.49
CA SER A 255 -27.99 -3.34 21.27
C SER A 255 -26.93 -4.30 20.75
N ASN A 256 -26.35 -4.05 19.57
CA ASN A 256 -25.32 -4.89 18.97
C ASN A 256 -24.40 -4.10 18.03
N ILE A 257 -23.35 -4.78 17.56
CA ILE A 257 -22.31 -4.21 16.71
C ILE A 257 -22.81 -3.72 15.35
N ILE A 258 -23.86 -4.35 14.79
CA ILE A 258 -24.44 -3.94 13.50
C ILE A 258 -25.10 -2.57 13.63
N TYR A 259 -25.89 -2.37 14.68
CA TYR A 259 -26.50 -1.06 14.95
C TYR A 259 -25.45 0.02 15.25
N LEU A 260 -24.36 -0.35 15.92
CA LEU A 260 -23.26 0.56 16.21
C LEU A 260 -22.52 0.98 14.92
N ASN A 261 -22.23 0.05 14.02
CA ASN A 261 -21.60 0.33 12.73
C ASN A 261 -22.48 1.22 11.85
N ASN A 262 -23.79 0.95 11.81
CA ASN A 262 -24.75 1.79 11.11
C ASN A 262 -24.79 3.21 11.70
N LEU A 263 -24.78 3.33 13.03
CA LEU A 263 -24.69 4.64 13.70
C LEU A 263 -23.42 5.40 13.31
N PHE A 264 -22.27 4.74 13.26
CA PHE A 264 -21.02 5.37 12.85
C PHE A 264 -21.08 5.85 11.40
N SER A 265 -21.57 5.00 10.48
CA SER A 265 -21.74 5.38 9.07
C SER A 265 -22.64 6.61 8.91
N GLU A 266 -23.79 6.64 9.58
CA GLU A 266 -24.71 7.78 9.57
C GLU A 266 -24.11 9.03 10.20
N LEU A 267 -23.40 8.91 11.32
CA LEU A 267 -22.75 10.04 11.98
C LEU A 267 -21.66 10.63 11.06
N THR A 268 -20.85 9.78 10.44
CA THR A 268 -19.82 10.21 9.50
C THR A 268 -20.43 10.96 8.30
N ASP A 269 -21.49 10.43 7.70
CA ASP A 269 -22.20 11.10 6.61
C ASP A 269 -22.81 12.44 7.05
N PHE A 270 -23.43 12.47 8.23
CA PHE A 270 -23.97 13.69 8.82
C PHE A 270 -22.89 14.75 9.04
N ILE A 271 -21.73 14.39 9.59
CA ILE A 271 -20.63 15.32 9.82
C ILE A 271 -20.08 15.85 8.49
N LYS A 272 -19.95 15.00 7.46
CA LYS A 272 -19.55 15.42 6.10
C LYS A 272 -20.53 16.46 5.54
N LYS A 273 -21.84 16.19 5.61
CA LYS A 273 -22.90 17.11 5.16
C LYS A 273 -22.91 18.41 5.96
N ALA A 274 -22.75 18.33 7.28
CA ALA A 274 -22.68 19.48 8.16
C ALA A 274 -21.49 20.37 7.80
N ALA A 275 -20.31 19.78 7.59
CA ALA A 275 -19.10 20.49 7.21
C ALA A 275 -19.29 21.20 5.85
N PHE A 276 -19.81 20.49 4.84
CA PHE A 276 -20.07 21.05 3.52
C PHE A 276 -21.09 22.20 3.52
N LYS A 277 -22.10 22.13 4.39
CA LYS A 277 -23.17 23.14 4.50
C LYS A 277 -22.75 24.39 5.27
N THR A 278 -21.83 24.26 6.23
CA THR A 278 -21.59 25.31 7.23
C THR A 278 -20.21 25.93 7.18
N LEU A 279 -19.19 25.18 6.74
CA LEU A 279 -17.84 25.70 6.61
C LEU A 279 -17.70 26.49 5.31
N LYS A 280 -16.90 27.56 5.35
CA LYS A 280 -16.65 28.38 4.16
C LYS A 280 -15.85 27.55 3.15
N LYS A 281 -16.36 27.50 1.91
CA LYS A 281 -15.66 26.94 0.76
C LYS A 281 -14.74 28.01 0.20
N LYS A 282 -13.45 27.69 0.04
CA LYS A 282 -12.51 28.56 -0.66
C LYS A 282 -12.07 27.84 -1.93
N PRO A 283 -12.23 28.45 -3.12
CA PRO A 283 -11.77 27.84 -4.34
C PRO A 283 -10.29 27.47 -4.22
N LYS A 284 -9.93 26.28 -4.69
CA LYS A 284 -8.54 25.99 -5.02
C LYS A 284 -8.16 27.02 -6.06
N LYS A 285 -7.18 27.86 -5.76
CA LYS A 285 -6.58 28.67 -6.82
C LYS A 285 -5.93 27.64 -7.72
N PHE A 286 -6.54 27.32 -8.86
CA PHE A 286 -5.72 26.96 -10.01
C PHE A 286 -4.69 28.08 -10.09
N ALA A 287 -3.44 27.71 -9.82
CA ALA A 287 -2.32 28.58 -10.04
C ALA A 287 -2.48 29.10 -11.46
N LYS A 288 -2.70 30.41 -11.55
CA LYS A 288 -2.61 31.14 -12.79
C LYS A 288 -1.35 30.65 -13.52
N LYS A 289 -1.53 30.33 -14.81
CA LYS A 289 -0.50 30.44 -15.86
C LYS A 289 0.70 29.49 -15.74
N TYR A 290 0.73 28.48 -16.60
CA TYR A 290 1.87 28.39 -17.52
C TYR A 290 1.36 28.81 -18.90
N SER A 291 1.54 30.09 -19.19
CA SER A 291 1.52 30.65 -20.53
C SER A 291 2.95 31.08 -20.82
N PHE A 292 3.48 30.57 -21.94
CA PHE A 292 4.83 30.69 -22.50
C PHE A 292 5.86 29.72 -21.92
#